data_AF-A0A375IZ93-F1
#
_entry.id   AF-A0A375IZ93-F1
#
_cell.length_a   1.000
_cell.length_b   1.000
_cell.length_c   1.000
_cell.angle_alpha   90.00
_cell.angle_beta   90.00
_cell.angle_gamma   90.00
#
_symmetry.space_group_name_H-M   'P 1'
#
loop_
_entity.id
_entity.type
_entity.pdbx_description
1 polymer ?
#
loop_
_entity_poly.entity_id
_entity_poly.type
_entity_poly.pdbx_seq_one_letter_code
_entity_poly.pdbx_strand_id
1 'polypeptide(L)'
;MTSDQSPVRLAVAGLIHETNTYAAEFAGMTPLRAFEQYRGDEILAAFDKSNHQVGGFIEGARKTGATLVPTYVGQATPSGTIEAGAYAAMKQEILDGIRAALPVDGVLLALHGAGVADGTEDIEGDLALAVRALVGPGVPIAAVYDLHGNMTDAMRDACNLTLPCKLYPHTDFHERGVEAVELLLE
;
A
#
# COMPACT_ATOMS: atom_id res chain seq x y z
N MET A 1 11.64 35.48 -3.91
CA MET A 1 10.73 34.87 -4.91
C MET A 1 10.29 33.55 -4.32
N THR A 2 9.24 33.56 -3.50
CA THR A 2 8.61 32.33 -3.01
C THR A 2 7.79 31.80 -4.17
N SER A 3 8.28 30.76 -4.86
CA SER A 3 7.48 30.11 -5.89
C SER A 3 6.23 29.56 -5.24
N ASP A 4 5.09 30.11 -5.64
CA ASP A 4 3.74 29.60 -5.39
C ASP A 4 3.59 28.26 -6.11
N GLN A 5 4.22 27.22 -5.57
CA GLN A 5 4.05 25.85 -6.01
C GLN A 5 2.96 25.24 -5.14
N SER A 6 1.92 24.71 -5.78
CA SER A 6 0.90 23.93 -5.09
C SER A 6 1.56 22.77 -4.32
N PRO A 7 1.07 22.41 -3.13
CA PRO A 7 1.68 21.34 -2.35
C PRO A 7 1.63 20.03 -3.13
N VAL A 8 2.72 19.28 -3.08
CA VAL A 8 2.86 17.95 -3.70
C VAL A 8 1.74 17.03 -3.21
N ARG A 9 1.05 16.35 -4.13
CA ARG A 9 -0.07 15.45 -3.86
C ARG A 9 0.36 13.99 -3.96
N LEU A 10 0.25 13.24 -2.87
CA LEU A 10 0.63 11.82 -2.83
C LEU A 10 -0.60 10.95 -2.58
N ALA A 11 -0.95 10.08 -3.52
CA ALA A 11 -2.02 9.10 -3.29
C ALA A 11 -1.56 8.03 -2.29
N VAL A 12 -2.42 7.66 -1.34
CA VAL A 12 -2.14 6.60 -0.36
C VAL A 12 -3.13 5.46 -0.52
N ALA A 13 -2.62 4.25 -0.71
CA ALA A 13 -3.40 3.03 -0.79
C ALA A 13 -2.69 1.86 -0.10
N GLY A 14 -3.43 0.78 0.19
CA GLY A 14 -2.79 -0.42 0.75
C GLY A 14 -3.66 -1.66 0.76
N LEU A 15 -2.98 -2.81 0.69
CA LEU A 15 -3.55 -4.12 0.91
C LEU A 15 -2.54 -4.95 1.71
N ILE A 16 -2.87 -5.25 2.96
CA ILE A 16 -1.96 -5.88 3.92
C ILE A 16 -2.57 -7.20 4.38
N HIS A 17 -1.96 -8.30 3.93
CA HIS A 17 -2.31 -9.65 4.36
C HIS A 17 -1.13 -10.60 4.11
N GLU A 18 -0.90 -11.49 5.07
CA GLU A 18 0.03 -12.60 4.90
C GLU A 18 -0.78 -13.88 4.67
N THR A 19 -0.50 -14.58 3.57
CA THR A 19 -1.21 -15.81 3.25
C THR A 19 -0.41 -17.04 3.64
N ASN A 20 -1.06 -17.94 4.38
CA ASN A 20 -0.71 -19.35 4.42
C ASN A 20 -1.62 -20.14 3.47
N THR A 21 -1.10 -20.53 2.31
CA THR A 21 -1.90 -21.23 1.28
C THR A 21 -2.40 -22.61 1.73
N TYR A 22 -1.71 -23.27 2.66
CA TYR A 22 -2.17 -24.52 3.26
C TYR A 22 -3.33 -24.32 4.25
N ALA A 23 -3.47 -23.12 4.82
CA ALA A 23 -4.54 -22.84 5.77
C ALA A 23 -5.92 -22.82 5.11
N ALA A 24 -6.01 -22.57 3.80
CA ALA A 24 -7.28 -22.56 3.07
C ALA A 24 -8.01 -23.90 3.14
N GLU A 25 -7.28 -25.03 3.17
CA GLU A 25 -7.87 -26.37 3.27
C GLU A 25 -8.53 -26.63 4.63
N PHE A 26 -8.08 -25.96 5.69
CA PHE A 26 -8.54 -26.22 7.07
C PHE A 26 -9.46 -25.12 7.62
N ALA A 27 -9.19 -23.86 7.29
CA ALA A 27 -9.90 -22.69 7.81
C ALA A 27 -10.77 -22.00 6.75
N GLY A 28 -10.73 -22.48 5.51
CA GLY A 28 -11.35 -21.82 4.37
C GLY A 28 -10.54 -20.64 3.85
N MET A 29 -11.01 -20.09 2.73
CA MET A 29 -10.44 -18.91 2.11
C MET A 29 -10.74 -17.65 2.92
N THR A 30 -9.90 -16.63 2.78
CA THR A 30 -10.07 -15.35 3.47
C THR A 30 -11.04 -14.46 2.68
N PRO A 31 -12.25 -14.21 3.22
CA PRO A 31 -13.27 -13.44 2.54
C PRO A 31 -13.08 -11.94 2.72
N LEU A 32 -13.76 -11.14 1.89
CA LEU A 32 -13.70 -9.67 1.97
C LEU A 32 -14.05 -9.12 3.37
N ARG A 33 -15.02 -9.75 4.06
CA ARG A 33 -15.46 -9.36 5.41
C ARG A 33 -14.41 -9.60 6.51
N ALA A 34 -13.35 -10.35 6.23
CA ALA A 34 -12.25 -10.56 7.17
C ALA A 34 -11.26 -9.39 7.19
N PHE A 35 -11.33 -8.51 6.19
CA PHE A 35 -10.51 -7.30 6.11
C PHE A 35 -11.19 -6.15 6.84
N GLU A 36 -10.43 -5.47 7.68
CA GLU A 36 -10.72 -4.10 8.07
C GLU A 36 -10.50 -3.21 6.85
N GLN A 37 -11.46 -2.35 6.54
CA GLN A 37 -11.46 -1.54 5.33
C GLN A 37 -11.63 -0.07 5.70
N TYR A 38 -10.70 0.76 5.27
CA TYR A 38 -10.69 2.19 5.53
C TYR A 38 -10.73 2.96 4.20
N ARG A 39 -11.58 3.99 4.10
CA ARG A 39 -11.73 4.82 2.90
C ARG A 39 -11.52 6.29 3.20
N GLY A 40 -10.81 6.97 2.31
CA GLY A 40 -10.56 8.41 2.41
C GLY A 40 -10.03 8.80 3.79
N ASP A 41 -10.63 9.81 4.42
CA ASP A 41 -10.16 10.34 5.70
C ASP A 41 -10.21 9.34 6.87
N GLU A 42 -10.96 8.23 6.75
CA GLU A 42 -10.92 7.13 7.73
C GLU A 42 -9.51 6.54 7.86
N ILE A 43 -8.73 6.52 6.77
CA ILE A 43 -7.35 6.07 6.75
C ILE A 43 -6.50 6.98 7.65
N LEU A 44 -6.67 8.30 7.52
CA LEU A 44 -5.92 9.26 8.32
C LEU A 44 -6.29 9.12 9.81
N ALA A 45 -7.58 8.98 10.11
CA ALA A 45 -8.05 8.81 11.48
C ALA A 45 -7.57 7.49 12.13
N ALA A 46 -7.54 6.40 11.38
CA ALA A 46 -7.18 5.08 11.89
C ALA A 46 -5.68 4.91 12.13
N PHE A 47 -4.84 5.49 11.26
CA PHE A 47 -3.40 5.22 11.27
C PHE A 47 -2.54 6.37 11.81
N ASP A 48 -3.08 7.55 12.09
CA ASP A 48 -2.29 8.66 12.62
C ASP A 48 -1.56 8.27 13.91
N LYS A 49 -0.24 8.54 13.96
CA LYS A 49 0.66 8.22 15.09
C LYS A 49 0.74 6.74 15.46
N SER A 50 0.32 5.83 14.56
CA SER A 50 0.50 4.39 14.73
C SER A 50 1.90 3.92 14.30
N ASN A 51 2.34 2.78 14.84
CA ASN A 51 3.53 2.08 14.33
C ASN A 51 3.17 1.23 13.09
N HIS A 52 2.76 1.91 12.01
CA HIS A 52 2.29 1.29 10.77
C HIS A 52 2.85 2.09 9.57
N GLN A 53 2.99 1.47 8.40
CA GLN A 53 3.48 2.10 7.17
C GLN A 53 2.70 3.39 6.87
N VAL A 54 1.37 3.32 6.95
CA VAL A 54 0.47 4.46 6.72
C VAL A 54 0.65 5.55 7.79
N GLY A 55 0.89 5.19 9.05
CA GLY A 55 1.22 6.16 10.09
C GLY A 55 2.51 6.91 9.78
N GLY A 56 3.51 6.21 9.24
CA GLY A 56 4.73 6.79 8.71
C GLY A 56 4.50 7.71 7.51
N PHE A 57 3.64 7.33 6.56
CA PHE A 57 3.26 8.20 5.44
C PHE A 57 2.66 9.53 5.92
N ILE A 58 1.77 9.47 6.92
CA ILE A 58 1.13 10.66 7.52
C ILE A 58 2.18 11.57 8.15
N GLU A 59 3.12 11.02 8.91
CA GLU A 59 4.19 11.81 9.51
C GLU A 59 5.15 12.39 8.45
N GLY A 60 5.57 11.59 7.47
CA GLY A 60 6.43 12.03 6.38
C GLY A 60 5.83 13.16 5.57
N ALA A 61 4.53 13.09 5.26
CA ALA A 61 3.82 14.16 4.57
C ALA A 61 3.76 15.46 5.38
N ARG A 62 3.54 15.36 6.71
CA ARG A 62 3.59 16.53 7.60
C ARG A 62 4.98 17.18 7.64
N LYS A 63 6.05 16.38 7.64
CA LYS A 63 7.44 16.87 7.66
C LYS A 63 7.81 17.60 6.36
N THR A 64 7.34 17.08 5.24
CA THR A 64 7.69 17.58 3.89
C THR A 64 6.74 18.64 3.36
N GLY A 65 5.56 18.79 3.96
CA GLY A 65 4.49 19.68 3.47
C GLY A 65 3.69 19.10 2.31
N ALA A 66 3.87 17.81 2.00
CA ALA A 66 3.05 17.10 1.02
C ALA A 66 1.60 16.92 1.53
N THR A 67 0.66 16.94 0.60
CA THR A 67 -0.75 16.62 0.83
C THR A 67 -0.98 15.15 0.50
N LEU A 68 -1.39 14.36 1.49
CA LEU A 68 -1.86 13.00 1.24
C LEU A 68 -3.28 13.02 0.67
N VAL A 69 -3.51 12.19 -0.35
CA VAL A 69 -4.83 11.90 -0.91
C VAL A 69 -5.16 10.46 -0.56
N PRO A 70 -5.80 10.21 0.60
CA PRO A 70 -6.11 8.85 1.04
C PRO A 70 -7.18 8.22 0.14
N THR A 71 -6.98 6.96 -0.23
CA THR A 71 -7.88 6.21 -1.13
C THR A 71 -8.56 5.06 -0.38
N TYR A 72 -7.98 3.86 -0.45
CA TYR A 72 -8.44 2.65 0.22
C TYR A 72 -7.27 1.93 0.89
N VAL A 73 -7.46 1.48 2.12
CA VAL A 73 -6.56 0.55 2.81
C VAL A 73 -7.37 -0.62 3.35
N GLY A 74 -7.01 -1.83 2.92
CA GLY A 74 -7.53 -3.08 3.46
C GLY A 74 -6.45 -3.82 4.25
N GLN A 75 -6.75 -4.26 5.47
CA GLN A 75 -5.84 -5.09 6.26
C GLN A 75 -6.56 -6.24 6.94
N ALA A 76 -5.91 -7.40 7.00
CA ALA A 76 -6.39 -8.56 7.72
C ALA A 76 -5.23 -9.27 8.43
N THR A 77 -5.54 -9.96 9.52
CA THR A 77 -4.56 -10.84 10.17
C THR A 77 -4.16 -12.01 9.25
N PRO A 78 -2.94 -12.55 9.41
CA PRO A 78 -2.46 -13.69 8.64
C PRO A 78 -3.46 -14.85 8.64
N SER A 79 -3.80 -15.36 7.45
CA SER A 79 -4.84 -16.38 7.27
C SER A 79 -4.71 -17.09 5.92
N GLY A 80 -5.75 -17.82 5.48
CA GLY A 80 -5.73 -18.60 4.24
C GLY A 80 -5.74 -17.74 2.96
N THR A 81 -5.64 -18.39 1.81
CA THR A 81 -5.74 -17.74 0.49
C THR A 81 -6.96 -16.83 0.38
N ILE A 82 -6.76 -15.61 -0.10
CA ILE A 82 -7.82 -14.62 -0.27
C ILE A 82 -8.80 -15.09 -1.35
N GLU A 83 -10.10 -14.94 -1.12
CA GLU A 83 -11.13 -15.19 -2.14
C GLU A 83 -10.89 -14.29 -3.37
N ALA A 84 -10.94 -14.86 -4.58
CA ALA A 84 -10.70 -14.11 -5.83
C ALA A 84 -11.57 -12.84 -5.93
N GLY A 85 -12.86 -12.94 -5.56
CA GLY A 85 -13.79 -11.82 -5.53
C GLY A 85 -13.47 -10.77 -4.46
N ALA A 86 -12.89 -11.18 -3.33
CA ALA A 86 -12.45 -10.25 -2.28
C ALA A 86 -11.24 -9.44 -2.75
N TYR A 87 -10.23 -10.10 -3.31
CA TYR A 87 -9.07 -9.41 -3.88
C TYR A 87 -9.48 -8.45 -5.01
N ALA A 88 -10.30 -8.92 -5.96
CA ALA A 88 -10.77 -8.10 -7.07
C ALA A 88 -11.51 -6.84 -6.59
N ALA A 89 -12.37 -6.96 -5.56
CA ALA A 89 -13.08 -5.82 -4.98
C ALA A 89 -12.13 -4.79 -4.33
N MET A 90 -11.16 -5.24 -3.54
CA MET A 90 -10.19 -4.34 -2.89
C MET A 90 -9.25 -3.69 -3.91
N LYS A 91 -8.77 -4.44 -4.91
CA LYS A 91 -7.99 -3.90 -6.02
C LYS A 91 -8.77 -2.81 -6.76
N GLN A 92 -10.05 -3.05 -7.03
CA GLN A 92 -10.92 -2.08 -7.71
C GLN A 92 -11.09 -0.80 -6.89
N GLU A 93 -11.34 -0.91 -5.57
CA GLU A 93 -11.44 0.25 -4.67
C GLU A 93 -10.15 1.10 -4.67
N ILE A 94 -8.98 0.46 -4.62
CA ILE A 94 -7.69 1.15 -4.71
C ILE A 94 -7.55 1.88 -6.05
N LEU A 95 -7.81 1.20 -7.17
CA LEU A 95 -7.65 1.80 -8.50
C LEU A 95 -8.66 2.93 -8.75
N ASP A 96 -9.89 2.80 -8.27
CA ASP A 96 -10.92 3.83 -8.40
C ASP A 96 -10.59 5.05 -7.55
N GLY A 97 -10.12 4.85 -6.31
CA GLY A 97 -9.67 5.93 -5.44
C GLY A 97 -8.46 6.67 -6.02
N ILE A 98 -7.46 5.95 -6.54
CA ILE A 98 -6.31 6.58 -7.20
C ILE A 98 -6.75 7.34 -8.45
N ARG A 99 -7.65 6.78 -9.27
CA ARG A 99 -8.16 7.45 -10.47
C ARG A 99 -8.89 8.75 -10.13
N ALA A 100 -9.68 8.76 -9.06
CA ALA A 100 -10.37 9.96 -8.59
C ALA A 100 -9.41 11.01 -7.99
N ALA A 101 -8.25 10.58 -7.48
CA ALA A 101 -7.24 11.46 -6.92
C ALA A 101 -6.39 12.19 -7.98
N LEU A 102 -6.34 11.68 -9.22
CA LEU A 102 -5.53 12.23 -10.30
C LEU A 102 -5.89 13.70 -10.64
N PRO A 103 -4.89 14.53 -10.98
CA PRO A 103 -3.46 14.24 -10.99
C PRO A 103 -2.85 14.15 -9.59
N VAL A 104 -1.86 13.26 -9.43
CA VAL A 104 -1.00 13.14 -8.25
C VAL A 104 0.46 13.13 -8.69
N ASP A 105 1.33 13.56 -7.79
CA ASP A 105 2.77 13.65 -8.02
C ASP A 105 3.51 12.40 -7.56
N GLY A 106 2.83 11.49 -6.84
CA GLY A 106 3.38 10.20 -6.41
C GLY A 106 2.33 9.28 -5.81
N VAL A 107 2.66 8.00 -5.67
CA VAL A 107 1.83 7.01 -4.99
C VAL A 107 2.62 6.30 -3.90
N LEU A 108 2.01 6.18 -2.73
CA LEU A 108 2.51 5.44 -1.58
C LEU A 108 1.63 4.21 -1.37
N LEU A 109 2.23 3.03 -1.44
CA LEU A 109 1.57 1.74 -1.23
C LEU A 109 2.03 1.11 0.08
N ALA A 110 1.09 0.86 0.99
CA ALA A 110 1.31 0.01 2.17
C ALA A 110 0.93 -1.43 1.81
N LEU A 111 1.91 -2.30 1.66
CA LEU A 111 1.73 -3.69 1.24
C LEU A 111 2.39 -4.64 2.24
N HIS A 112 1.94 -5.89 2.29
CA HIS A 112 2.65 -6.92 3.05
C HIS A 112 3.81 -7.50 2.22
N GLY A 113 3.51 -7.92 0.99
CA GLY A 113 4.43 -8.62 0.09
C GLY A 113 4.25 -10.13 0.07
N ALA A 114 3.31 -10.70 0.84
CA ALA A 114 3.09 -12.15 0.93
C ALA A 114 1.61 -12.53 0.82
N GLY A 115 0.81 -11.69 0.15
CA GLY A 115 -0.58 -12.00 -0.11
C GLY A 115 -0.74 -12.93 -1.31
N VAL A 116 -1.65 -13.89 -1.19
CA VAL A 116 -2.04 -14.77 -2.30
C VAL A 116 -3.56 -14.80 -2.36
N ALA A 117 -4.10 -14.55 -3.55
CA ALA A 117 -5.51 -14.71 -3.85
C ALA A 117 -5.73 -15.91 -4.77
N ASP A 118 -6.93 -16.48 -4.75
CA ASP A 118 -7.27 -17.53 -5.69
C ASP A 118 -7.22 -17.02 -7.14
N GLY A 119 -6.38 -17.66 -7.94
CA GLY A 119 -6.04 -17.24 -9.29
C GLY A 119 -4.94 -16.17 -9.41
N THR A 120 -4.40 -15.63 -8.29
CA THR A 120 -3.34 -14.62 -8.28
C THR A 120 -2.30 -14.91 -7.19
N GLU A 121 -1.15 -15.47 -7.57
CA GLU A 121 -0.06 -15.83 -6.65
C GLU A 121 0.78 -14.65 -6.15
N ASP A 122 0.79 -13.54 -6.89
CA ASP A 122 1.50 -12.30 -6.54
C ASP A 122 0.51 -11.13 -6.60
N ILE A 123 -0.22 -10.92 -5.51
CA ILE A 123 -1.25 -9.88 -5.47
C ILE A 123 -0.64 -8.47 -5.43
N GLU A 124 0.54 -8.33 -4.83
CA GLU A 124 1.26 -7.06 -4.71
C GLU A 124 1.83 -6.61 -6.05
N GLY A 125 2.46 -7.51 -6.82
CA GLY A 125 2.93 -7.24 -8.17
C GLY A 125 1.78 -6.94 -9.14
N ASP A 126 0.71 -7.72 -9.09
CA ASP A 126 -0.50 -7.49 -9.91
C ASP A 126 -1.17 -6.14 -9.59
N LEU A 127 -1.21 -5.76 -8.31
CA LEU A 127 -1.71 -4.44 -7.89
C LEU A 127 -0.76 -3.32 -8.32
N ALA A 128 0.54 -3.45 -8.05
CA ALA A 128 1.53 -2.41 -8.35
C ALA A 128 1.62 -2.13 -9.86
N LEU A 129 1.58 -3.15 -10.71
CA LEU A 129 1.52 -3.00 -12.17
C LEU A 129 0.24 -2.29 -12.63
N ALA A 130 -0.91 -2.61 -12.01
CA ALA A 130 -2.18 -1.94 -12.32
C ALA A 130 -2.15 -0.46 -11.91
N VAL A 131 -1.57 -0.14 -10.75
CA VAL A 131 -1.35 1.24 -10.31
C VAL A 131 -0.40 1.97 -11.27
N ARG A 132 0.73 1.36 -11.65
CA ARG A 132 1.66 1.90 -12.64
C ARG A 132 0.98 2.22 -13.98
N ALA A 133 0.17 1.30 -14.49
CA ALA A 133 -0.58 1.51 -15.72
C ALA A 133 -1.56 2.68 -15.61
N LEU A 134 -2.16 2.90 -14.44
CA LEU A 134 -3.11 3.97 -14.17
C LEU A 134 -2.43 5.35 -14.05
N VAL A 135 -1.33 5.45 -13.31
CA VAL A 135 -0.65 6.74 -13.05
C VAL A 135 0.38 7.13 -14.12
N GLY A 136 0.77 6.17 -14.97
CA GLY A 136 1.73 6.37 -16.04
C GLY A 136 3.19 6.28 -15.56
N PRO A 137 4.17 6.33 -16.48
CA PRO A 137 5.59 6.12 -16.17
C PRO A 137 6.25 7.31 -15.46
N GLY A 138 5.65 8.50 -15.51
CA GLY A 138 6.22 9.73 -14.94
C GLY A 138 5.90 9.96 -13.47
N VAL A 139 4.93 9.24 -12.90
CA VAL A 139 4.53 9.38 -11.49
C VAL A 139 5.29 8.34 -10.66
N PRO A 140 6.17 8.72 -9.73
CA PRO A 140 6.91 7.75 -8.94
C PRO A 140 6.00 6.98 -7.98
N ILE A 141 6.33 5.70 -7.74
CA ILE A 141 5.61 4.82 -6.81
C ILE A 141 6.61 4.30 -5.77
N ALA A 142 6.30 4.52 -4.49
CA ALA A 142 6.98 3.88 -3.37
C ALA A 142 6.06 2.85 -2.72
N ALA A 143 6.61 1.68 -2.44
CA ALA A 143 5.91 0.63 -1.69
C ALA A 143 6.73 0.23 -0.46
N VAL A 144 6.05 0.17 0.69
CA VAL A 144 6.63 -0.31 1.94
C VAL A 144 6.10 -1.71 2.21
N TYR A 145 7.00 -2.65 2.50
CA TYR A 145 6.73 -4.09 2.62
C TYR A 145 7.14 -4.64 3.98
N ASP A 146 6.59 -5.80 4.34
CA ASP A 146 7.11 -6.64 5.40
C ASP A 146 8.38 -7.38 4.92
N LEU A 147 9.33 -7.66 5.83
CA LEU A 147 10.53 -8.44 5.54
C LEU A 147 10.24 -9.91 5.20
N HIS A 148 9.05 -10.41 5.50
CA HIS A 148 8.56 -11.74 5.07
C HIS A 148 7.98 -11.73 3.65
N GLY A 149 7.92 -10.57 2.98
CA GLY A 149 7.42 -10.45 1.62
C GLY A 149 8.20 -11.27 0.60
N ASN A 150 7.47 -11.88 -0.33
CA ASN A 150 7.99 -12.60 -1.49
C ASN A 150 8.20 -11.62 -2.66
N MET A 151 9.35 -10.95 -2.69
CA MET A 151 9.66 -9.95 -3.72
C MET A 151 9.72 -10.56 -5.13
N THR A 152 8.90 -10.04 -6.05
CA THR A 152 8.87 -10.46 -7.46
C THR A 152 9.45 -9.39 -8.39
N ASP A 153 9.77 -9.81 -9.63
CA ASP A 153 10.17 -8.89 -10.69
C ASP A 153 9.06 -7.87 -11.02
N ALA A 154 7.79 -8.27 -10.94
CA ALA A 154 6.65 -7.39 -11.18
C ALA A 154 6.59 -6.23 -10.18
N MET A 155 6.81 -6.52 -8.88
CA MET A 155 6.88 -5.50 -7.84
C MET A 155 8.05 -4.52 -8.08
N ARG A 156 9.23 -5.06 -8.42
CA ARG A 156 10.42 -4.26 -8.74
C ARG A 156 10.19 -3.36 -9.95
N ASP A 157 9.59 -3.88 -11.01
CA ASP A 157 9.44 -3.16 -12.28
C ASP A 157 8.33 -2.10 -12.19
N ALA A 158 7.35 -2.28 -11.31
CA ALA A 158 6.28 -1.31 -11.08
C ALA A 158 6.69 -0.14 -10.17
N CYS A 159 7.45 -0.41 -9.11
CA CYS A 159 7.78 0.56 -8.05
C CYS A 159 9.16 1.20 -8.23
N ASN A 160 9.24 2.52 -8.12
CA ASN A 160 10.52 3.25 -8.12
C ASN A 160 11.30 3.01 -6.82
N LEU A 161 10.57 2.88 -5.70
CA LEU A 161 11.13 2.64 -4.39
C LEU A 161 10.45 1.43 -3.74
N THR A 162 11.25 0.56 -3.15
CA THR A 162 10.82 -0.63 -2.41
C THR A 162 11.52 -0.62 -1.06
N LEU A 163 10.74 -0.49 0.01
CA LEU A 163 11.25 -0.33 1.37
C LEU A 163 10.69 -1.44 2.27
N PRO A 164 11.40 -2.55 2.47
CA PRO A 164 11.02 -3.53 3.48
C PRO A 164 11.29 -2.98 4.89
N CYS A 165 10.51 -3.42 5.88
CA CYS A 165 10.91 -3.32 7.28
C CYS A 165 12.23 -4.10 7.50
N LYS A 166 12.98 -3.71 8.53
CA LYS A 166 14.34 -4.21 8.75
C LYS A 166 14.47 -4.99 10.07
N LEU A 167 13.48 -4.91 10.95
CA LEU A 167 13.54 -5.47 12.30
C LEU A 167 12.55 -6.62 12.53
N TYR A 168 12.96 -7.59 13.37
CA TYR A 168 12.14 -8.69 13.86
C TYR A 168 12.29 -8.79 15.40
N PRO A 169 11.28 -8.45 16.21
CA PRO A 169 9.92 -8.07 15.80
C PRO A 169 9.85 -6.76 15.02
N HIS A 170 8.78 -6.58 14.23
CA HIS A 170 8.59 -5.42 13.37
C HIS A 170 8.33 -4.16 14.20
N THR A 171 9.38 -3.42 14.48
CA THR A 171 9.30 -2.16 15.23
C THR A 171 9.65 -0.94 14.39
N ASP A 172 9.90 -1.11 13.07
CA ASP A 172 10.37 -0.04 12.20
C ASP A 172 9.45 0.30 11.01
N PHE A 173 8.19 -0.16 11.00
CA PHE A 173 7.26 0.12 9.90
C PHE A 173 6.94 1.61 9.76
N HIS A 174 6.80 2.32 10.87
CA HIS A 174 6.57 3.75 10.85
C HIS A 174 7.74 4.49 10.21
N GLU A 175 8.97 4.16 10.62
CA GLU A 175 10.20 4.77 10.11
C GLU A 175 10.37 4.50 8.62
N ARG A 176 10.04 3.29 8.15
CA ARG A 176 10.02 2.98 6.71
C ARG A 176 8.98 3.78 5.95
N GLY A 177 7.80 4.01 6.54
CA GLY A 177 6.78 4.87 5.96
C GLY A 177 7.23 6.33 5.83
N VAL A 178 7.90 6.87 6.85
CA VAL A 178 8.46 8.23 6.79
C VAL A 178 9.52 8.32 5.69
N GLU A 179 10.48 7.38 5.68
CA GLU A 179 11.55 7.31 4.68
C GLU A 179 11.01 7.20 3.26
N ALA A 180 9.91 6.45 3.06
CA ALA A 180 9.26 6.32 1.76
C ALA A 180 8.76 7.68 1.23
N VAL A 181 8.20 8.54 2.08
CA VAL A 181 7.76 9.89 1.65
C VAL A 181 8.96 10.76 1.34
N GLU A 182 9.98 10.75 2.19
CA GLU A 182 11.17 11.58 2.02
C GLU A 182 11.89 11.24 0.70
N LEU A 183 12.18 9.95 0.46
CA LEU A 183 12.86 9.50 -0.76
C LEU A 183 12.03 9.67 -2.04
N LEU A 184 10.69 9.61 -1.96
CA LEU A 184 9.84 9.79 -3.14
C LEU A 184 9.85 11.24 -3.65
N LEU A 185 10.22 12.20 -2.79
CA LEU A 185 10.26 13.63 -3.09
C LEU A 185 11.67 14.15 -3.42
N GLU A 186 12.71 13.33 -3.31
CA GLU A 186 14.09 13.64 -3.72
C GLU A 186 14.30 13.52 -5.24
#